data_AF-A0A1H5DA12-F1
#
_entry.id   AF-A0A1H5DA12-F1
#
_cell.length_a   1.000
_cell.length_b   1.000
_cell.length_c   1.000
_cell.angle_alpha   90.00
_cell.angle_beta   90.00
_cell.angle_gamma   90.00
#
_symmetry.space_group_name_H-M   'P 1'
#
loop_
_entity.id
_entity.type
_entity.pdbx_description
1 polymer ?
#
loop_
_entity_poly.entity_id
_entity_poly.type
_entity_poly.pdbx_seq_one_letter_code
_entity_poly.pdbx_strand_id
1 'polypeptide(L)'
;MSDSQRPSPSQYVGYLFGRTLPDSMQDWVRNDLVGPGASVRYVLRFMLPVVAVLALFLLIPGPIWIPLAMMALLLLPLLYFAVALMNIYRRHRLLSHGLDPDLVGEKAQRRADRTREDYERRHGRTEER
;
A
#
# COMPACT_ATOMS: atom_id res chain seq x y z
N MET A 1 -20.90 -17.90 0.88
CA MET A 1 -19.93 -17.57 -0.18
C MET A 1 -20.37 -16.22 -0.74
N SER A 2 -19.85 -15.12 -0.17
CA SER A 2 -20.17 -13.77 -0.66
C SER A 2 -19.59 -13.64 -2.06
N ASP A 3 -20.46 -13.46 -3.04
CA ASP A 3 -20.07 -13.23 -4.43
C ASP A 3 -19.29 -11.91 -4.47
N SER A 4 -17.94 -11.98 -4.54
CA SER A 4 -17.10 -10.78 -4.52
C SER A 4 -17.31 -10.05 -5.84
N GLN A 5 -18.31 -9.18 -5.89
CA GLN A 5 -18.60 -8.41 -7.09
C GLN A 5 -17.41 -7.53 -7.39
N ARG A 6 -16.65 -7.89 -8.43
CA ARG A 6 -15.52 -7.08 -8.90
C ARG A 6 -16.09 -5.74 -9.38
N PRO A 7 -15.46 -4.60 -9.04
CA PRO A 7 -15.91 -3.32 -9.53
C PRO A 7 -15.81 -3.28 -11.05
N SER A 8 -16.82 -2.69 -11.70
CA SER A 8 -16.75 -2.37 -13.13
C SER A 8 -15.59 -1.40 -13.40
N PRO A 9 -15.08 -1.31 -14.64
CA PRO A 9 -13.96 -0.43 -14.96
C PRO A 9 -14.18 1.04 -14.56
N SER A 10 -15.39 1.57 -14.73
CA SER A 10 -15.73 2.94 -14.34
C SER A 10 -15.76 3.14 -12.83
N GLN A 11 -16.27 2.16 -12.08
CA GLN A 11 -16.24 2.14 -10.61
C GLN A 11 -14.80 2.04 -10.10
N TYR A 12 -13.97 1.20 -10.73
CA TYR A 12 -12.57 1.06 -10.39
C TYR A 12 -11.82 2.38 -10.61
N VAL A 13 -12.02 3.04 -11.75
CA VAL A 13 -11.44 4.37 -12.03
C VAL A 13 -11.94 5.41 -11.03
N GLY A 14 -13.24 5.46 -10.75
CA GLY A 14 -13.77 6.32 -9.68
C GLY A 14 -13.09 6.07 -8.33
N TYR A 15 -12.88 4.80 -7.98
CA TYR A 15 -12.20 4.35 -6.78
C TYR A 15 -10.71 4.75 -6.74
N LEU A 16 -10.02 4.75 -7.90
CA LEU A 16 -8.67 5.36 -8.07
C LEU A 16 -8.68 6.83 -7.65
N PHE A 17 -9.68 7.58 -8.10
CA PHE A 17 -9.82 9.01 -7.82
C PHE A 17 -10.45 9.32 -6.45
N GLY A 18 -10.61 8.31 -5.57
CA GLY A 18 -11.09 8.51 -4.21
C GLY A 18 -12.60 8.40 -4.02
N ARG A 19 -13.38 8.01 -5.04
CA ARG A 19 -14.79 7.65 -4.82
C ARG A 19 -14.90 6.40 -3.96
N THR A 20 -15.93 6.37 -3.14
CA THR A 20 -16.35 5.19 -2.42
C THR A 20 -17.10 4.24 -3.37
N LEU A 21 -16.97 2.95 -3.10
CA LEU A 21 -17.69 1.88 -3.80
C LEU A 21 -18.94 1.51 -2.99
N PRO A 22 -19.99 0.95 -3.63
CA PRO A 22 -21.19 0.48 -2.96
C PRO A 22 -20.90 -0.56 -1.88
N ASP A 23 -21.79 -0.67 -0.89
CA ASP A 23 -21.61 -1.58 0.25
C ASP A 23 -21.55 -3.06 -0.13
N SER A 24 -22.13 -3.45 -1.28
CA SER A 24 -22.02 -4.81 -1.83
C SER A 24 -20.59 -5.20 -2.20
N MET A 25 -19.66 -4.25 -2.31
CA MET A 25 -18.25 -4.46 -2.71
C MET A 25 -17.27 -4.30 -1.55
N GLN A 26 -17.74 -4.23 -0.30
CA GLN A 26 -16.90 -4.03 0.89
C GLN A 26 -15.84 -5.13 1.08
N ASP A 27 -16.18 -6.39 0.76
CA ASP A 27 -15.22 -7.51 0.80
C ASP A 27 -14.06 -7.31 -0.20
N TRP A 28 -14.37 -6.79 -1.39
CA TRP A 28 -13.35 -6.45 -2.38
C TRP A 28 -12.46 -5.31 -1.90
N VAL A 29 -13.05 -4.24 -1.34
CA VAL A 29 -12.31 -3.09 -0.77
C VAL A 29 -11.41 -3.55 0.36
N ARG A 30 -11.91 -4.38 1.27
CA ARG A 30 -11.13 -4.95 2.38
C ARG A 30 -9.93 -5.74 1.86
N ASN A 31 -10.12 -6.58 0.83
CA ASN A 31 -9.02 -7.33 0.24
C ASN A 31 -8.06 -6.44 -0.57
N ASP A 32 -8.53 -5.35 -1.19
CA ASP A 32 -7.68 -4.38 -1.87
C ASP A 32 -6.79 -3.63 -0.87
N LEU A 33 -7.39 -3.15 0.22
CA LEU A 33 -6.73 -2.34 1.23
C LEU A 33 -5.88 -3.16 2.18
N VAL A 34 -6.27 -4.37 2.57
CA VAL A 34 -5.62 -5.15 3.65
C VAL A 34 -5.10 -6.51 3.17
N GLY A 35 -5.48 -6.95 1.97
CA GLY A 35 -5.08 -8.24 1.41
C GLY A 35 -3.58 -8.37 1.13
N PRO A 36 -3.13 -9.56 0.70
CA PRO A 36 -1.75 -9.78 0.28
C PRO A 36 -1.40 -8.84 -0.89
N GLY A 37 -0.23 -8.20 -0.80
CA GLY A 37 0.23 -7.25 -1.83
C GLY A 37 -0.43 -5.87 -1.81
N ALA A 38 -1.28 -5.55 -0.82
CA ALA A 38 -1.92 -4.24 -0.72
C ALA A 38 -0.91 -3.07 -0.74
N SER A 39 0.22 -3.21 -0.04
CA SER A 39 1.28 -2.20 -0.04
C SER A 39 1.92 -2.01 -1.42
N VAL A 40 2.15 -3.12 -2.13
CA VAL A 40 2.74 -3.09 -3.47
C VAL A 40 1.79 -2.45 -4.47
N ARG A 41 0.49 -2.80 -4.43
CA ARG A 41 -0.55 -2.17 -5.27
C ARG A 41 -0.64 -0.67 -5.02
N TYR A 42 -0.61 -0.24 -3.76
CA TYR A 42 -0.62 1.18 -3.41
C TYR A 42 0.57 1.92 -4.02
N VAL A 43 1.80 1.40 -3.81
CA VAL A 43 3.02 2.02 -4.34
C VAL A 43 2.99 2.04 -5.87
N LEU A 44 2.63 0.94 -6.54
CA LEU A 44 2.51 0.90 -8.00
C LEU A 44 1.49 1.91 -8.53
N ARG A 45 0.31 2.01 -7.91
CA ARG A 45 -0.75 2.93 -8.34
C ARG A 45 -0.31 4.40 -8.26
N PHE A 46 0.51 4.73 -7.27
CA PHE A 46 1.03 6.08 -7.08
C PHE A 46 2.25 6.38 -7.96
N MET A 47 3.16 5.41 -8.11
CA MET A 47 4.42 5.58 -8.83
C MET A 47 4.25 5.44 -10.35
N LEU A 48 3.37 4.55 -10.83
CA LEU A 48 3.25 4.24 -12.25
C LEU A 48 2.90 5.47 -13.12
N PRO A 49 1.89 6.31 -12.77
CA PRO A 49 1.60 7.52 -13.54
C PRO A 49 2.77 8.50 -13.55
N VAL A 50 3.47 8.63 -12.42
CA VAL A 50 4.60 9.55 -12.29
C VAL A 50 5.80 9.07 -13.10
N VAL A 51 6.14 7.78 -13.02
CA VAL A 51 7.21 7.19 -13.83
C VAL A 51 6.91 7.34 -15.32
N ALA A 52 5.66 7.16 -15.75
CA ALA A 52 5.27 7.36 -17.15
C ALA A 52 5.50 8.81 -17.62
N VAL A 53 5.18 9.81 -16.79
CA VAL A 53 5.46 11.22 -17.09
C VAL A 53 6.96 11.50 -17.08
N LEU A 54 7.69 10.99 -16.08
CA LEU A 54 9.13 11.19 -15.94
C LEU A 54 9.94 10.49 -17.04
N ALA A 55 9.40 9.42 -17.64
CA ALA A 55 10.02 8.75 -18.79
C ALA A 55 10.17 9.69 -20.00
N LEU A 56 9.42 10.80 -20.07
CA LEU A 56 9.62 11.84 -21.08
C LEU A 56 11.02 12.47 -21.00
N PHE A 57 11.69 12.45 -19.83
CA PHE A 57 13.07 12.93 -19.71
C PHE A 57 14.06 12.09 -20.53
N LEU A 58 13.74 10.82 -20.82
CA LEU A 58 14.58 9.98 -21.68
C LEU A 58 14.59 10.45 -23.15
N LEU A 59 13.66 11.34 -23.54
CA LEU A 59 13.65 11.97 -24.86
C LEU A 59 14.63 13.15 -24.96
N ILE A 60 15.21 13.59 -23.83
CA ILE A 60 16.19 14.68 -23.82
C ILE A 60 17.49 14.15 -24.43
N PRO A 61 18.01 14.77 -25.50
CA PRO A 61 19.24 14.32 -26.14
C PRO A 61 20.43 14.47 -25.18
N GLY A 62 21.15 13.38 -24.94
CA GLY A 62 22.32 13.38 -24.07
C GLY A 62 22.64 12.02 -23.46
N PRO A 63 23.62 11.95 -22.53
CA PRO A 63 23.92 10.75 -21.78
C PRO A 63 22.72 10.29 -20.93
N ILE A 64 22.31 9.02 -21.08
CA ILE A 64 21.13 8.43 -20.38
C ILE A 64 21.20 8.55 -18.85
N TRP A 65 22.40 8.61 -18.25
CA TRP A 65 22.52 8.74 -16.80
C TRP A 65 21.97 10.06 -16.26
N ILE A 66 21.95 11.13 -17.06
CA ILE A 66 21.44 12.45 -16.67
C ILE A 66 19.92 12.40 -16.42
N PRO A 67 19.07 12.02 -17.39
CA PRO A 67 17.63 11.91 -17.14
C PRO A 67 17.34 10.86 -16.06
N LEU A 68 18.08 9.75 -15.98
CA LEU A 68 17.91 8.79 -14.89
C LEU A 68 18.19 9.41 -13.51
N ALA A 69 19.24 10.23 -13.38
CA ALA A 69 19.54 10.93 -12.13
C ALA A 69 18.45 11.96 -11.77
N MET A 70 17.92 12.69 -12.75
CA MET A 70 16.79 13.62 -12.56
C MET A 70 15.52 12.87 -12.12
N MET A 71 15.22 11.75 -12.76
CA MET A 71 14.11 10.88 -12.39
C MET A 71 14.30 10.35 -10.96
N ALA A 72 15.48 9.85 -10.63
CA ALA A 72 15.79 9.32 -9.29
C ALA A 72 15.66 10.39 -8.21
N LEU A 73 16.14 11.62 -8.47
CA LEU A 73 16.03 12.77 -7.57
C LEU A 73 14.57 13.07 -7.19
N LEU A 74 13.62 12.86 -8.11
CA LEU A 74 12.18 13.06 -7.87
C LEU A 74 11.51 11.80 -7.31
N LEU A 75 11.87 10.62 -7.80
CA LEU A 75 11.24 9.34 -7.43
C LEU A 75 11.59 8.92 -6.00
N LEU A 76 12.81 9.16 -5.52
CA LEU A 76 13.23 8.79 -4.17
C LEU A 76 12.40 9.46 -3.07
N PRO A 77 12.29 10.80 -3.00
CA PRO A 77 11.46 11.45 -2.00
C PRO A 77 9.98 11.09 -2.19
N LEU A 78 9.50 10.99 -3.43
CA LEU A 78 8.12 10.59 -3.70
C LEU A 78 7.81 9.18 -3.17
N LEU A 79 8.69 8.22 -3.41
CA LEU A 79 8.57 6.85 -2.89
C LEU A 79 8.59 6.84 -1.36
N TYR A 80 9.48 7.63 -0.75
CA TYR A 80 9.53 7.78 0.70
C TYR A 80 8.19 8.28 1.25
N PHE A 81 7.64 9.37 0.70
CA PHE A 81 6.34 9.90 1.12
C PHE A 81 5.21 8.93 0.84
N ALA A 82 5.22 8.22 -0.30
CA ALA A 82 4.22 7.21 -0.61
C ALA A 82 4.20 6.12 0.48
N VAL A 83 5.36 5.57 0.83
CA VAL A 83 5.47 4.54 1.88
C VAL A 83 5.07 5.11 3.25
N ALA A 84 5.50 6.32 3.58
CA ALA A 84 5.18 6.96 4.86
C ALA A 84 3.67 7.24 5.03
N LEU A 85 3.00 7.75 3.99
CA LEU A 85 1.58 8.10 4.03
C LEU A 85 0.65 6.90 3.77
N MET A 86 1.18 5.77 3.30
CA MET A 86 0.38 4.60 2.93
C MET A 86 -0.56 4.15 4.04
N ASN A 87 -0.09 4.09 5.28
CA ASN A 87 -0.92 3.64 6.41
C ASN A 87 -2.02 4.66 6.75
N ILE A 88 -1.72 5.96 6.67
CA ILE A 88 -2.68 7.04 6.89
C ILE A 88 -3.79 6.96 5.83
N TYR A 89 -3.40 6.84 4.56
CA TYR A 89 -4.35 6.71 3.46
C TYR A 89 -5.24 5.48 3.62
N ARG A 90 -4.66 4.30 3.89
CA ARG A 90 -5.42 3.05 4.05
C ARG A 90 -6.40 3.13 5.21
N ARG A 91 -6.00 3.71 6.34
CA ARG A 91 -6.90 3.94 7.50
C ARG A 91 -8.05 4.85 7.14
N HIS A 92 -7.76 5.98 6.49
CA HIS A 92 -8.79 6.91 6.04
C HIS A 92 -9.77 6.23 5.07
N ARG A 93 -9.27 5.44 4.11
CA ARG A 93 -10.11 4.69 3.18
C ARG A 93 -11.00 3.68 3.90
N LEU A 94 -10.48 2.92 4.87
CA LEU A 94 -11.32 2.00 5.65
C LEU A 94 -12.45 2.74 6.37
N LEU A 95 -12.15 3.88 7.00
CA LEU A 95 -13.15 4.73 7.65
C LEU A 95 -14.20 5.26 6.66
N SER A 96 -13.79 5.73 5.48
CA SER A 96 -14.74 6.17 4.41
C SER A 96 -15.68 5.07 3.95
N HIS A 97 -15.31 3.81 4.18
CA HIS A 97 -16.07 2.62 3.84
C HIS A 97 -16.76 1.98 5.06
N GLY A 98 -16.70 2.59 6.24
CA GLY A 98 -17.30 2.03 7.47
C GLY A 98 -16.60 0.78 8.00
N LEU A 99 -15.37 0.51 7.55
CA LEU A 99 -14.54 -0.60 7.99
C LEU A 99 -13.61 -0.18 9.12
N ASP A 100 -13.24 -1.16 9.95
CA ASP A 100 -12.34 -0.94 11.09
C ASP A 100 -10.94 -0.49 10.62
N PRO A 101 -10.46 0.71 11.02
CA PRO A 101 -9.13 1.21 10.65
C PRO A 101 -7.97 0.39 11.22
N ASP A 102 -8.18 -0.37 12.28
CA ASP A 102 -7.13 -1.15 12.94
C ASP A 102 -6.70 -2.38 12.14
N LEU A 103 -7.49 -2.76 11.13
CA LEU A 103 -7.14 -3.79 10.14
C LEU A 103 -5.82 -3.51 9.39
N VAL A 104 -5.41 -2.24 9.28
CA VAL A 104 -4.11 -1.85 8.70
C VAL A 104 -2.95 -2.30 9.60
N GLY A 105 -3.15 -2.20 10.92
CA GLY A 105 -2.16 -2.47 11.97
C GLY A 105 -2.06 -3.94 12.37
N GLU A 106 -3.16 -4.70 12.30
CA GLU A 106 -3.20 -6.09 12.76
C GLU A 106 -2.11 -6.97 12.14
N LYS A 107 -1.81 -6.84 10.84
CA LYS A 107 -0.75 -7.65 10.21
C LYS A 107 0.65 -7.30 10.70
N ALA A 108 0.89 -6.02 11.00
CA ALA A 108 2.16 -5.56 11.55
C ALA A 108 2.30 -5.97 13.02
N GLN A 109 1.24 -5.81 13.81
CA GLN A 109 1.14 -6.28 15.19
C GLN A 109 1.34 -7.79 15.28
N ARG A 110 0.57 -8.61 14.54
CA ARG A 110 0.75 -10.07 14.49
C ARG A 110 2.14 -10.53 14.04
N ARG A 111 2.89 -9.69 13.32
CA ARG A 111 4.29 -9.99 12.94
C ARG A 111 5.25 -9.63 14.07
N ALA A 112 5.03 -8.50 14.74
CA ALA A 112 5.76 -8.11 15.94
C ALA A 112 5.52 -9.11 17.09
N ASP A 113 4.27 -9.51 17.31
CA ASP A 113 3.87 -10.50 18.32
C ASP A 113 4.54 -11.85 18.04
N ARG A 114 4.49 -12.33 16.79
CA ARG A 114 5.24 -13.56 16.41
C ARG A 114 6.74 -13.46 16.62
N THR A 115 7.33 -12.29 16.36
CA THR A 115 8.77 -12.05 16.61
C THR A 115 9.07 -12.06 18.11
N ARG A 116 8.16 -11.50 18.91
CA ARG A 116 8.24 -11.49 20.36
C ARG A 116 8.07 -12.89 20.95
N GLU A 117 7.08 -13.65 20.50
CA GLU A 117 6.85 -15.05 20.88
C GLU A 117 8.06 -15.93 20.52
N ASP A 118 8.65 -15.77 19.33
CA ASP A 118 9.87 -16.50 18.94
C ASP A 118 11.07 -16.13 19.82
N TYR A 119 11.20 -14.85 20.21
CA TYR A 119 12.22 -14.38 21.13
C TYR A 119 12.01 -14.96 22.54
N GLU A 120 10.78 -14.91 23.06
CA GLU A 120 10.39 -15.49 24.34
C GLU A 120 10.55 -17.03 24.33
N ARG A 121 10.36 -17.70 23.19
CA ARG A 121 10.59 -19.15 23.09
C ARG A 121 12.07 -19.52 23.10
N ARG A 122 12.94 -18.70 22.51
CA ARG A 122 14.40 -18.95 22.44
C ARG A 122 15.15 -18.45 23.66
N HIS A 123 14.67 -17.39 24.30
CA HIS A 123 15.37 -16.66 25.36
C HIS A 123 14.50 -16.40 26.60
N GLY A 124 13.30 -16.98 26.66
CA GLY A 124 12.44 -16.98 27.85
C GLY A 124 13.05 -17.83 28.95
N ARG A 125 13.99 -17.20 29.65
CA ARG A 125 14.45 -17.42 31.02
C ARG A 125 14.18 -18.82 31.59
N THR A 126 15.25 -19.62 31.65
CA THR A 126 15.52 -20.52 32.76
C THR A 126 15.40 -19.73 34.07
N GLU A 127 14.24 -19.73 34.70
CA GLU A 127 14.16 -19.47 36.14
C GLU A 127 14.54 -20.76 36.85
N GLU A 128 15.85 -20.99 36.98
CA GLU A 128 16.40 -21.92 37.97
C GLU A 128 16.02 -21.39 39.35
N ARG A 129 15.16 -22.15 40.03
CA ARG A 129 14.73 -21.95 41.41
C ARG A 129 15.45 -22.93 42.32
#